data_AF-A0A3B8HIV0-F1
#
_entry.id   AF-A0A3B8HIV0-F1
#
_cell.length_a   1.000
_cell.length_b   1.000
_cell.length_c   1.000
_cell.angle_alpha   90.00
_cell.angle_beta   90.00
_cell.angle_gamma   90.00
#
_symmetry.space_group_name_H-M   'P 1'
#
loop_
_entity.id
_entity.type
_entity.pdbx_description
1 polymer ?
#
loop_
_entity_poly.entity_id
_entity_poly.type
_entity_poly.pdbx_seq_one_letter_code
_entity_poly.pdbx_strand_id
1 'polypeptide(L)'
;IKLDVRIIASCNQDLREAIKTGTFREDLFYRLSVIPIHLPPLRERVEDIPALVEHFLEKHGTRSHREVKGMSERALEVFKAYSWPGNVRELEHTIERILILEDGDVIQPEHLPSFITQRQGEFQVYTEDTCTLDELEKRYIQFVLRRTRGKRLEAAQILGIDRKTLGLKIKRYGLRT
;
A
#
# COMPACT_ATOMS: atom_id res chain seq x y z
N ILE A 1 3.80 11.48 44.81
CA ILE A 1 4.85 11.75 43.79
C ILE A 1 4.23 12.73 42.79
N LYS A 2 4.84 13.91 42.58
CA LYS A 2 4.43 14.81 41.48
C LYS A 2 5.16 14.37 40.21
N LEU A 3 4.43 14.21 39.12
CA LEU A 3 4.97 13.81 37.83
C LEU A 3 4.69 14.93 36.82
N ASP A 4 5.73 15.37 36.11
CA ASP A 4 5.64 16.31 35.00
C ASP A 4 6.06 15.57 33.73
N VAL A 5 5.12 15.41 32.79
CA VAL A 5 5.31 14.59 31.59
C VAL A 5 4.69 15.25 30.37
N ARG A 6 5.40 15.15 29.24
CA ARG A 6 4.89 15.48 27.91
C ARG A 6 4.46 14.20 27.21
N ILE A 7 3.18 14.13 26.83
CA ILE A 7 2.62 12.97 26.14
C ILE A 7 2.55 13.28 24.63
N ILE A 8 3.06 12.36 23.82
CA ILE A 8 2.91 12.34 22.36
C ILE A 8 2.30 10.99 22.02
N ALA A 9 1.20 10.99 21.25
CA ALA A 9 0.49 9.79 20.85
C ALA A 9 0.21 9.80 19.34
N SER A 10 0.16 8.63 18.73
CA SER A 10 -0.16 8.44 17.31
C SER A 10 -1.16 7.31 17.15
N CYS A 11 -2.13 7.45 16.24
CA CYS A 11 -3.11 6.41 15.93
C CYS A 11 -3.31 6.31 14.42
N ASN A 12 -3.48 5.10 13.90
CA ASN A 12 -3.81 4.82 12.50
C ASN A 12 -5.31 4.56 12.27
N GLN A 13 -6.13 4.70 13.32
CA GLN A 13 -7.58 4.54 13.27
C GLN A 13 -8.27 5.90 13.44
N ASP A 14 -9.49 6.02 12.94
CA ASP A 14 -10.33 7.16 13.24
C ASP A 14 -10.85 7.05 14.68
N LEU A 15 -10.22 7.82 15.58
CA LEU A 15 -10.59 7.82 17.00
C LEU A 15 -12.03 8.31 17.23
N ARG A 16 -12.60 9.13 16.34
CA ARG A 16 -14.00 9.57 16.47
C ARG A 16 -14.95 8.44 16.15
N GLU A 17 -14.66 7.61 15.15
CA GLU A 17 -15.41 6.36 14.91
C GLU A 17 -15.23 5.36 16.05
N ALA A 18 -14.02 5.24 16.61
CA ALA A 18 -13.76 4.36 17.73
C ALA A 18 -14.55 4.76 19.00
N ILE A 19 -14.74 6.07 19.23
CA ILE A 19 -15.63 6.57 20.31
C ILE A 19 -17.08 6.18 20.02
N LYS A 20 -17.57 6.39 18.79
CA LYS A 20 -18.94 6.03 18.40
C LYS A 20 -19.23 4.52 18.54
N THR A 21 -18.24 3.67 18.27
CA THR A 21 -18.36 2.21 18.39
C THR A 21 -18.06 1.69 19.80
N GLY A 22 -17.74 2.59 20.76
CA GLY A 22 -17.48 2.24 22.15
C GLY A 22 -16.13 1.56 22.40
N THR A 23 -15.25 1.50 21.39
CA THR A 23 -13.92 0.90 21.49
C THR A 23 -12.86 1.88 21.98
N PHE A 24 -13.18 3.19 22.01
CA PHE A 24 -12.30 4.22 22.55
C PHE A 24 -13.02 5.15 23.53
N ARG A 25 -12.28 5.55 24.57
CA ARG A 25 -12.76 6.42 25.64
C ARG A 25 -12.79 7.88 25.20
N GLU A 26 -13.97 8.48 25.26
CA GLU A 26 -14.17 9.90 24.91
C GLU A 26 -13.36 10.85 25.80
N ASP A 27 -13.29 10.59 27.11
CA ASP A 27 -12.55 11.44 28.05
C ASP A 27 -11.03 11.42 27.80
N LEU A 28 -10.50 10.31 27.31
CA LEU A 28 -9.10 10.19 26.92
C LEU A 28 -8.83 10.90 25.59
N PHE A 29 -9.76 10.81 24.63
CA PHE A 29 -9.64 11.47 23.33
C PHE A 29 -9.44 12.98 23.49
N TYR A 30 -10.25 13.65 24.31
CA TYR A 30 -10.12 15.09 24.53
C TYR A 30 -8.84 15.50 25.27
N ARG A 31 -8.23 14.60 26.05
CA ARG A 31 -6.92 14.86 26.69
C ARG A 31 -5.73 14.66 25.75
N LEU A 32 -5.86 13.74 24.79
CA LEU A 32 -4.80 13.49 23.80
C LEU A 32 -4.88 14.44 22.60
N SER A 33 -6.09 14.74 22.13
CA SER A 33 -6.35 15.50 20.91
C SER A 33 -6.32 17.02 21.12
N VAL A 34 -5.35 17.53 21.89
CA VAL A 34 -5.19 18.98 22.12
C VAL A 34 -4.65 19.69 20.88
N ILE A 35 -3.59 19.13 20.28
CA ILE A 35 -3.00 19.62 19.03
C ILE A 35 -2.91 18.43 18.07
N PRO A 36 -3.97 18.18 17.27
CA PRO A 36 -3.97 17.08 16.32
C PRO A 36 -3.05 17.41 15.14
N ILE A 37 -2.14 16.49 14.82
CA ILE A 37 -1.32 16.54 13.61
C ILE A 37 -1.82 15.44 12.68
N HIS A 38 -2.37 15.82 11.53
CA HIS A 38 -2.77 14.87 10.50
C HIS A 38 -1.60 14.63 9.56
N LEU A 39 -1.18 13.37 9.44
CA LEU A 39 -0.11 12.98 8.53
C LEU A 39 -0.72 12.48 7.21
N PRO A 40 -0.58 13.22 6.09
CA PRO A 40 -1.14 12.79 4.83
C PRO A 40 -0.42 11.54 4.30
N PRO A 41 -1.14 10.65 3.59
CA PRO A 41 -0.54 9.52 2.90
C PRO A 41 0.37 9.98 1.76
N LEU A 42 1.37 9.18 1.38
CA LEU A 42 2.34 9.53 0.34
C LEU A 42 1.71 9.97 -1.00
N ARG A 43 0.58 9.35 -1.39
CA ARG A 43 -0.18 9.72 -2.60
C ARG A 43 -0.73 11.16 -2.62
N GLU A 44 -0.82 11.82 -1.46
CA GLU A 44 -1.26 13.22 -1.32
C GLU A 44 -0.07 14.19 -1.24
N ARG A 45 1.16 13.67 -1.31
CA ARG A 45 2.42 14.41 -1.24
C ARG A 45 3.46 13.80 -2.18
N VAL A 46 3.07 13.62 -3.44
CA VAL A 46 3.88 12.95 -4.47
C VAL A 46 5.18 13.70 -4.73
N GLU A 47 5.20 15.00 -4.46
CA GLU A 47 6.35 15.90 -4.58
C GLU A 47 7.49 15.53 -3.62
N ASP A 48 7.19 14.83 -2.52
CA ASP A 48 8.19 14.37 -1.54
C ASP A 48 8.93 13.10 -2.02
N ILE A 49 8.37 12.37 -3.00
CA ILE A 49 8.91 11.08 -3.45
C ILE A 49 10.38 11.17 -3.91
N PRO A 50 10.81 12.16 -4.71
CA PRO A 50 12.22 12.26 -5.12
C PRO A 50 13.18 12.38 -3.94
N ALA A 51 12.87 13.23 -2.96
CA ALA A 51 13.70 13.42 -1.77
C ALA A 51 13.72 12.18 -0.87
N LEU A 52 12.59 11.48 -0.76
CA LEU A 52 12.50 10.20 -0.04
C LEU A 52 13.32 9.12 -0.75
N VAL A 53 13.27 9.05 -2.08
CA VAL A 53 14.06 8.10 -2.86
C VAL A 53 15.56 8.33 -2.61
N GLU A 54 16.03 9.57 -2.74
CA GLU A 54 17.42 9.94 -2.46
C GLU A 54 17.84 9.54 -1.04
N HIS A 55 17.03 9.88 -0.04
CA HIS A 55 17.28 9.50 1.35
C HIS A 55 17.41 7.98 1.54
N PHE A 56 16.53 7.18 0.95
CA PHE A 56 16.57 5.72 1.11
C PHE A 56 17.71 5.08 0.33
N LEU A 57 18.09 5.63 -0.83
CA LEU A 57 19.28 5.20 -1.56
C LEU A 57 20.53 5.42 -0.72
N GLU A 58 20.69 6.59 -0.10
CA GLU A 58 21.83 6.86 0.79
C GLU A 58 21.83 5.96 2.03
N LYS A 59 20.67 5.82 2.68
CA LYS A 59 20.48 5.03 3.91
C LYS A 59 20.83 3.56 3.72
N HIS A 60 20.46 2.98 2.58
CA HIS A 60 20.62 1.54 2.32
C HIS A 60 21.84 1.23 1.45
N GLY A 61 22.31 2.16 0.62
CA GLY A 61 23.54 2.02 -0.15
C GLY A 61 24.79 1.90 0.73
N THR A 62 24.85 2.66 1.83
CA THR A 62 25.96 2.56 2.82
C THR A 62 26.01 1.21 3.53
N ARG A 63 24.87 0.56 3.76
CA ARG A 63 24.80 -0.76 4.41
C ARG A 63 25.25 -1.89 3.48
N SER A 64 24.98 -1.74 2.19
CA SER A 64 25.23 -2.78 1.18
C SER A 64 26.60 -2.68 0.50
N HIS A 65 27.46 -1.72 0.88
CA HIS A 65 28.74 -1.41 0.19
C HIS A 65 28.55 -1.15 -1.32
N ARG A 66 27.36 -0.67 -1.72
CA ARG A 66 26.98 -0.43 -3.12
C ARG A 66 26.68 1.06 -3.29
N GLU A 67 27.39 1.71 -4.19
CA GLU A 67 27.10 3.08 -4.62
C GLU A 67 26.06 3.06 -5.75
N VAL A 68 24.80 2.75 -5.45
CA VAL A 68 23.74 3.15 -6.39
C VAL A 68 23.57 4.66 -6.26
N LYS A 69 24.01 5.39 -7.29
CA LYS A 69 24.16 6.85 -7.31
C LYS A 69 22.86 7.59 -7.61
N GLY A 70 21.81 6.89 -8.02
CA GLY A 70 20.53 7.53 -8.24
C GLY A 70 19.49 6.67 -8.95
N MET A 71 18.40 7.32 -9.33
CA MET A 71 17.30 6.76 -10.10
C MET A 71 17.13 7.57 -11.38
N SER A 72 16.88 6.90 -12.51
CA SER A 72 16.62 7.60 -13.76
C SER A 72 15.27 8.33 -13.70
N GLU A 73 15.15 9.42 -14.44
CA GLU A 73 13.92 10.23 -14.48
C GLU A 73 12.70 9.38 -14.86
N ARG A 74 12.85 8.44 -15.79
CA ARG A 74 11.78 7.52 -16.19
C ARG A 74 11.34 6.59 -15.07
N ALA A 75 12.28 6.06 -14.28
CA ALA A 75 11.95 5.23 -13.14
C ALA A 75 11.27 6.05 -12.03
N LEU A 76 11.71 7.30 -11.83
CA LEU A 76 11.12 8.21 -10.87
C LEU A 76 9.68 8.60 -11.25
N GLU A 77 9.37 8.76 -12.54
CA GLU A 77 7.99 8.98 -13.00
C GLU A 77 7.08 7.79 -12.68
N VAL A 78 7.57 6.55 -12.78
CA VAL A 78 6.83 5.36 -12.35
C VAL A 78 6.55 5.39 -10.85
N PHE A 79 7.55 5.79 -10.05
CA PHE A 79 7.38 5.95 -8.60
C PHE A 79 6.36 7.02 -8.25
N LYS A 80 6.35 8.16 -8.96
CA LYS A 80 5.35 9.22 -8.76
C LYS A 80 3.93 8.79 -9.16
N ALA A 81 3.81 7.96 -10.20
CA ALA A 81 2.52 7.49 -10.69
C ALA A 81 1.89 6.41 -9.81
N TYR A 82 2.68 5.69 -9.02
CA TYR A 82 2.19 4.64 -8.12
C TYR A 82 1.56 5.22 -6.84
N SER A 83 0.47 4.62 -6.37
CA SER A 83 -0.32 5.16 -5.25
C SER A 83 0.25 4.86 -3.86
N TRP A 84 1.24 3.97 -3.75
CA TRP A 84 1.89 3.58 -2.49
C TRP A 84 0.89 3.27 -1.35
N PRO A 85 0.05 2.22 -1.46
CA PRO A 85 -0.90 1.85 -0.41
C PRO A 85 -0.25 1.59 0.96
N GLY A 86 0.98 1.10 1.00
CA GLY A 86 1.80 0.94 2.20
C GLY A 86 2.61 2.18 2.59
N ASN A 87 2.37 3.31 1.91
CA ASN A 87 2.94 4.63 2.19
C ASN A 87 4.49 4.60 2.16
N VAL A 88 5.15 5.45 2.93
CA VAL A 88 6.63 5.56 2.96
C VAL A 88 7.33 4.22 3.26
N ARG A 89 6.72 3.30 4.02
CA ARG A 89 7.34 1.98 4.30
C ARG A 89 7.45 1.11 3.05
N GLU A 90 6.39 1.08 2.24
CA GLU A 90 6.40 0.32 0.98
C GLU A 90 7.41 0.92 0.00
N LEU A 91 7.50 2.25 -0.07
CA LEU A 91 8.52 2.95 -0.86
C LEU A 91 9.94 2.54 -0.42
N GLU A 92 10.22 2.61 0.90
CA GLU A 92 11.51 2.24 1.47
C GLU A 92 11.89 0.79 1.15
N HIS A 93 11.00 -0.17 1.44
CA HIS A 93 11.25 -1.58 1.18
C HIS A 93 11.45 -1.86 -0.31
N THR A 94 10.73 -1.15 -1.19
CA THR A 94 10.89 -1.29 -2.64
C THR A 94 12.30 -0.89 -3.07
N ILE A 95 12.81 0.24 -2.55
CA ILE A 95 14.16 0.72 -2.85
C ILE A 95 15.20 -0.25 -2.27
N GLU A 96 15.06 -0.65 -1.01
CA GLU A 96 15.95 -1.62 -0.37
C GLU A 96 16.04 -2.92 -1.18
N ARG A 97 14.90 -3.44 -1.64
CA ARG A 97 14.85 -4.62 -2.50
C ARG A 97 15.56 -4.42 -3.84
N ILE A 98 15.37 -3.29 -4.51
CA ILE A 98 16.05 -3.00 -5.78
C ILE A 98 17.56 -3.01 -5.57
N LEU A 99 18.06 -2.40 -4.50
CA LEU A 99 19.49 -2.36 -4.16
C LEU A 99 20.09 -3.76 -3.90
N ILE A 100 19.30 -4.70 -3.39
CA ILE A 100 19.71 -6.08 -3.14
C ILE A 100 19.77 -6.89 -4.44
N LEU A 101 18.79 -6.70 -5.33
CA LEU A 101 18.58 -7.56 -6.49
C LEU A 101 19.35 -7.12 -7.74
N GLU A 102 19.55 -5.82 -7.90
CA GLU A 102 20.07 -5.24 -9.14
C GLU A 102 21.50 -4.74 -8.94
N ASP A 103 22.32 -4.95 -9.96
CA ASP A 103 23.72 -4.51 -9.99
C ASP A 103 23.82 -3.34 -10.99
N GLY A 104 24.07 -2.12 -10.49
CA GLY A 104 24.27 -0.95 -11.35
C GLY A 104 24.18 0.39 -10.63
N ASP A 105 24.82 1.42 -11.19
CA ASP A 105 24.92 2.75 -10.56
C ASP A 105 23.61 3.54 -10.57
N VAL A 106 22.67 3.22 -11.47
CA VAL A 106 21.41 3.97 -11.65
C VAL A 106 20.24 3.00 -11.76
N ILE A 107 19.18 3.23 -10.97
CA ILE A 107 17.93 2.48 -11.06
C ILE A 107 17.19 2.88 -12.34
N GLN A 108 16.94 1.89 -13.20
CA GLN A 108 16.21 2.05 -14.46
C GLN A 108 14.80 1.45 -14.36
N PRO A 109 13.88 1.79 -15.28
CA PRO A 109 12.52 1.24 -15.27
C PRO A 109 12.46 -0.30 -15.27
N GLU A 110 13.45 -0.96 -15.86
CA GLU A 110 13.50 -2.42 -15.97
C GLU A 110 13.83 -3.10 -14.63
N HIS A 111 14.49 -2.37 -13.72
CA HIS A 111 14.83 -2.80 -12.37
C HIS A 111 13.64 -2.71 -11.40
N LEU A 112 12.57 -2.02 -11.82
CA LEU A 112 11.44 -1.75 -10.96
C LEU A 112 10.53 -2.97 -10.85
N PRO A 113 10.04 -3.31 -9.64
CA PRO A 113 9.11 -4.41 -9.47
C PRO A 113 7.88 -4.30 -10.38
N SER A 114 7.43 -5.45 -10.89
CA SER A 114 6.24 -5.54 -11.75
C SER A 114 5.00 -4.89 -11.16
N PHE A 115 4.87 -4.88 -9.83
CA PHE A 115 3.72 -4.31 -9.13
C PHE A 115 3.63 -2.77 -9.22
N ILE A 116 4.73 -2.07 -9.52
CA ILE A 116 4.72 -0.62 -9.77
C ILE A 116 4.83 -0.27 -11.26
N THR A 117 5.46 -1.13 -12.07
CA THR A 117 5.59 -0.91 -13.53
C THR A 117 4.34 -1.30 -14.32
N GLN A 118 3.52 -2.21 -13.81
CA GLN A 118 2.27 -2.57 -14.46
C GLN A 118 1.19 -1.51 -14.20
N ARG A 119 0.74 -0.87 -15.28
CA ARG A 119 -0.40 0.05 -15.30
C ARG A 119 -1.56 -0.50 -14.47
N GLN A 120 -2.19 0.37 -13.68
CA GLN A 120 -3.40 0.07 -12.90
C GLN A 120 -4.39 -0.76 -13.74
N GLY A 121 -4.52 -2.05 -13.42
CA GLY A 121 -5.35 -2.95 -14.21
C GLY A 121 -4.96 -4.43 -14.23
N GLU A 122 -3.84 -4.85 -13.67
CA GLU A 122 -3.47 -6.28 -13.54
C GLU A 122 -3.62 -6.79 -12.10
N PHE A 123 -4.00 -8.06 -11.94
CA PHE A 123 -4.27 -8.66 -10.64
C PHE A 123 -2.97 -9.02 -9.93
N GLN A 124 -2.67 -8.32 -8.85
CA GLN A 124 -1.49 -8.60 -8.05
C GLN A 124 -1.75 -9.79 -7.11
N VAL A 125 -1.09 -10.91 -7.42
CA VAL A 125 -1.06 -12.13 -6.59
C VAL A 125 -0.10 -11.98 -5.39
N TYR A 126 0.84 -11.04 -5.48
CA TYR A 126 1.95 -10.91 -4.52
C TYR A 126 1.63 -9.89 -3.42
N THR A 127 1.16 -10.40 -2.29
CA THR A 127 1.44 -9.81 -0.97
C THR A 127 2.42 -10.74 -0.25
N GLU A 128 3.34 -10.17 0.53
CA GLU A 128 4.39 -10.89 1.27
C GLU A 128 3.87 -11.93 2.28
N ASP A 129 2.56 -11.98 2.55
CA ASP A 129 1.91 -13.04 3.31
C ASP A 129 1.53 -14.22 2.42
N THR A 130 1.89 -15.44 2.85
CA THR A 130 1.29 -16.67 2.33
C THR A 130 -0.22 -16.62 2.60
N CYS A 131 -1.00 -16.13 1.64
CA CYS A 131 -2.45 -16.13 1.73
C CYS A 131 -3.03 -17.50 1.39
N THR A 132 -4.15 -17.83 2.02
CA THR A 132 -4.87 -19.07 1.71
C THR A 132 -5.46 -19.01 0.30
N LEU A 133 -5.73 -20.17 -0.30
CA LEU A 133 -6.38 -20.25 -1.62
C LEU A 133 -7.73 -19.50 -1.63
N ASP A 134 -8.45 -19.49 -0.50
CA ASP A 134 -9.73 -18.79 -0.33
C ASP A 134 -9.57 -17.25 -0.36
N GLU A 135 -8.49 -16.72 0.21
CA GLU A 135 -8.17 -15.29 0.19
C GLU A 135 -7.70 -14.82 -1.19
N LEU A 136 -6.88 -15.62 -1.86
CA LEU A 136 -6.46 -15.35 -3.23
C LEU A 136 -7.65 -15.34 -4.18
N GLU A 137 -8.54 -16.33 -4.05
CA GLU A 137 -9.77 -16.42 -4.82
C GLU A 137 -10.68 -15.21 -4.56
N LYS A 138 -10.89 -14.83 -3.30
CA LYS A 138 -11.68 -13.64 -2.92
C LYS A 138 -11.12 -12.37 -3.58
N ARG A 139 -9.81 -12.16 -3.50
CA ARG A 139 -9.15 -10.99 -4.10
C ARG A 139 -9.30 -10.99 -5.62
N TYR A 140 -9.15 -12.15 -6.27
CA TYR A 140 -9.25 -12.26 -7.72
C TYR A 140 -10.66 -11.98 -8.23
N ILE A 141 -11.68 -12.54 -7.56
CA ILE A 141 -13.08 -12.27 -7.87
C ILE A 141 -13.39 -10.78 -7.73
N GLN A 142 -12.89 -10.13 -6.67
CA GLN A 142 -13.10 -8.70 -6.45
C GLN A 142 -12.43 -7.84 -7.53
N PHE A 143 -11.22 -8.23 -7.97
CA PHE A 143 -10.52 -7.55 -9.06
C PHE A 143 -11.27 -7.67 -10.39
N VAL A 144 -11.73 -8.87 -10.77
CA VAL A 144 -12.48 -9.08 -12.01
C VAL A 144 -13.81 -8.31 -11.99
N LEU A 145 -14.53 -8.31 -10.87
CA LEU A 145 -15.78 -7.56 -10.72
C LEU A 145 -15.58 -6.04 -10.87
N ARG A 146 -14.49 -5.48 -10.33
CA ARG A 146 -14.15 -4.06 -10.52
C ARG A 146 -13.85 -3.75 -11.99
N ARG A 147 -13.09 -4.62 -12.67
CA ARG A 147 -12.74 -4.45 -14.08
C ARG A 147 -13.96 -4.52 -15.00
N THR A 148 -14.93 -5.38 -14.68
CA THR A 148 -16.20 -5.49 -15.44
C THR A 148 -17.30 -4.55 -14.97
N ARG A 149 -17.01 -3.61 -14.06
CA ARG A 149 -17.99 -2.66 -13.47
C ARG A 149 -19.22 -3.36 -12.90
N GLY A 150 -19.03 -4.50 -12.24
CA GLY A 150 -20.09 -5.26 -11.58
C GLY A 150 -20.93 -6.13 -12.52
N LYS A 151 -20.60 -6.21 -13.82
CA LYS A 151 -21.29 -7.10 -14.77
C LYS A 151 -20.96 -8.56 -14.48
N ARG A 152 -21.87 -9.23 -13.77
CA ARG A 152 -21.67 -10.60 -13.27
C ARG A 152 -21.50 -11.65 -14.37
N LEU A 153 -22.10 -11.46 -15.55
CA LEU A 153 -22.00 -12.40 -16.66
C LEU A 153 -20.60 -12.37 -17.29
N GLU A 154 -20.10 -11.16 -17.60
CA GLU A 154 -18.74 -10.94 -18.11
C GLU A 154 -17.68 -11.38 -17.07
N ALA A 155 -17.91 -11.10 -15.78
CA ALA A 155 -17.00 -11.53 -14.72
C ALA A 155 -16.93 -13.07 -14.60
N ALA A 156 -18.08 -13.76 -14.69
CA ALA A 156 -18.13 -15.22 -14.62
C ALA A 156 -17.37 -15.88 -15.79
N GLN A 157 -17.49 -15.31 -17.00
CA GLN A 157 -16.74 -15.76 -18.18
C GLN A 157 -15.22 -15.60 -18.00
N ILE A 158 -14.77 -14.45 -17.49
CA ILE A 158 -13.33 -14.21 -17.24
C ILE A 158 -12.79 -15.12 -16.14
N LEU A 159 -13.59 -15.41 -15.11
CA LEU A 159 -13.23 -16.31 -14.01
C LEU A 159 -13.32 -17.79 -14.39
N GLY A 160 -13.90 -18.14 -15.54
CA GLY A 160 -14.10 -19.52 -15.98
C GLY A 160 -15.09 -20.32 -15.12
N ILE A 161 -16.04 -19.65 -14.45
CA ILE A 161 -17.02 -20.29 -13.56
C ILE A 161 -18.46 -19.97 -13.97
N ASP A 162 -19.41 -20.80 -13.53
CA ASP A 162 -20.83 -20.53 -13.75
C ASP A 162 -21.31 -19.29 -12.96
N ARG A 163 -22.29 -18.56 -13.52
CA ARG A 163 -22.90 -17.37 -12.90
C ARG A 163 -23.47 -17.66 -11.51
N LYS A 164 -24.04 -18.85 -11.30
CA LYS A 164 -24.60 -19.28 -10.00
C LYS A 164 -23.47 -19.45 -8.98
N THR A 165 -22.35 -20.05 -9.38
CA THR A 165 -21.15 -20.22 -8.55
C THR A 165 -20.54 -18.88 -8.15
N LEU A 166 -20.43 -17.93 -9.09
CA LEU A 166 -19.99 -16.57 -8.79
C LEU A 166 -20.92 -15.87 -7.78
N GLY A 167 -22.23 -16.02 -7.93
CA GLY A 167 -23.21 -15.45 -7.00
C GLY A 167 -23.08 -15.98 -5.56
N LEU A 168 -22.82 -17.29 -5.41
CA LEU A 168 -22.57 -17.92 -4.11
C LEU A 168 -21.26 -17.40 -3.48
N LYS A 169 -20.19 -17.28 -4.27
CA LYS A 169 -18.88 -16.77 -3.80
C LYS A 169 -18.95 -15.30 -3.39
N ILE A 170 -19.67 -14.46 -4.14
CA ILE A 170 -19.92 -13.05 -3.78
C ILE A 170 -20.62 -12.95 -2.42
N LYS A 171 -21.65 -13.77 -2.19
CA LYS A 171 -22.39 -13.79 -0.91
C LYS A 171 -21.52 -14.32 0.24
N ARG A 172 -20.76 -15.39 0.00
CA ARG A 172 -19.84 -15.99 0.98
C ARG A 172 -18.76 -15.02 1.44
N TYR A 173 -18.19 -14.25 0.51
CA TYR A 173 -17.10 -13.33 0.78
C TYR A 173 -17.53 -11.91 1.16
N GLY A 174 -18.84 -11.63 1.15
CA GLY A 174 -19.39 -10.31 1.46
C GLY A 174 -18.97 -9.22 0.47
N LEU A 175 -18.70 -9.58 -0.79
CA LEU A 175 -18.23 -8.65 -1.80
C LEU A 175 -19.39 -7.74 -2.26
N ARG A 176 -19.27 -6.43 -2.00
CA ARG A 176 -20.22 -5.43 -2.52
C ARG A 176 -19.87 -5.12 -3.98
N THR A 177 -20.91 -5.16 -4.82
CA THR A 177 -20.82 -4.92 -6.27
C THR A 177 -20.69 -3.43 -6.56
#